data_AF-A0A841CML2-F1
#
_entry.id   AF-A0A841CML2-F1
#
_cell.length_a   1.000
_cell.length_b   1.000
_cell.length_c   1.000
_cell.angle_alpha   90.00
_cell.angle_beta   90.00
_cell.angle_gamma   90.00
#
_symmetry.space_group_name_H-M   'P 1'
#
loop_
_entity.id
_entity.type
_entity.pdbx_description
1 polymer ?
#
loop_
_entity_poly.entity_id
_entity_poly.type
_entity_poly.pdbx_seq_one_letter_code
_entity_poly.pdbx_strand_id
1 'polypeptide(L)'
;MTTAVPTHAEALAVVRGELARQLAVDVEQIPPTARVYELPEVDSMKLMAALVAIEQRYGVTVEHSAEVVHRTIDELTAILVTTIEGQRA
;
A
#
# COMPACT_ATOMS: atom_id res chain seq x y z
N MET A 1 -15.43 7.10 -14.47
CA MET A 1 -16.12 6.60 -13.27
C MET A 1 -15.43 7.24 -12.08
N THR A 2 -16.11 8.12 -11.35
CA THR A 2 -15.52 8.77 -10.17
C THR A 2 -15.48 7.73 -9.05
N THR A 3 -14.37 7.03 -8.90
CA THR A 3 -14.19 6.08 -7.79
C THR A 3 -14.28 6.88 -6.49
N ALA A 4 -15.20 6.55 -5.59
CA ALA A 4 -15.31 7.20 -4.28
C ALA A 4 -14.00 7.04 -3.49
N VAL A 5 -13.74 7.91 -2.51
CA VAL A 5 -12.61 7.74 -1.58
C VAL A 5 -12.82 6.41 -0.84
N PRO A 6 -11.85 5.48 -0.88
CA PRO A 6 -11.99 4.22 -0.17
C PRO A 6 -11.93 4.46 1.33
N THR A 7 -12.69 3.69 2.09
CA THR A 7 -12.46 3.61 3.54
C THR A 7 -11.07 3.04 3.81
N HIS A 8 -10.52 3.32 5.00
CA HIS A 8 -9.22 2.76 5.39
C HIS A 8 -9.19 1.23 5.33
N ALA A 9 -10.26 0.55 5.76
CA ALA A 9 -10.36 -0.90 5.69
C ALA A 9 -10.34 -1.45 4.25
N GLU A 10 -11.03 -0.78 3.31
CA GLU A 10 -11.01 -1.14 1.88
C GLU A 10 -9.62 -0.92 1.28
N ALA A 11 -9.00 0.22 1.58
CA ALA A 11 -7.65 0.53 1.15
C ALA A 11 -6.64 -0.50 1.70
N LEU A 12 -6.76 -0.88 2.97
CA LEU A 12 -5.91 -1.86 3.64
C LEU A 12 -6.00 -3.22 2.96
N ALA A 13 -7.22 -3.67 2.64
CA ALA A 13 -7.42 -4.93 1.93
C ALA A 13 -6.73 -4.94 0.55
N VAL A 14 -6.79 -3.80 -0.16
CA VAL A 14 -6.12 -3.64 -1.45
C VAL A 14 -4.59 -3.61 -1.29
N VAL A 15 -4.07 -2.81 -0.37
CA VAL A 15 -2.62 -2.71 -0.12
C VAL A 15 -2.04 -4.09 0.21
N ARG A 16 -2.67 -4.81 1.13
CA ARG A 16 -2.25 -6.17 1.51
C ARG A 16 -2.33 -7.14 0.33
N GLY A 17 -3.39 -7.07 -0.48
CA GLY A 17 -3.56 -7.93 -1.66
C GLY A 17 -2.53 -7.67 -2.76
N GLU A 18 -2.17 -6.41 -3.02
CA GLU A 18 -1.14 -6.06 -4.00
C GLU A 18 0.25 -6.45 -3.50
N LEU A 19 0.57 -6.22 -2.22
CA LEU A 19 1.82 -6.69 -1.62
C LEU A 19 1.92 -8.21 -1.69
N ALA A 20 0.88 -8.95 -1.29
CA ALA A 20 0.87 -10.42 -1.34
C ALA A 20 1.15 -10.95 -2.75
N ARG A 21 0.52 -10.34 -3.76
CA ARG A 21 0.72 -10.71 -5.17
C ARG A 21 2.16 -10.48 -5.62
N GLN A 22 2.74 -9.32 -5.32
CA GLN A 22 4.10 -8.99 -5.77
C GLN A 22 5.18 -9.75 -5.00
N LEU A 23 4.93 -10.03 -3.72
CA LEU A 23 5.83 -10.81 -2.86
C LEU A 23 5.71 -12.33 -3.10
N ALA A 24 4.67 -12.77 -3.81
CA ALA A 24 4.33 -14.18 -4.02
C ALA A 24 4.11 -14.95 -2.70
N VAL A 25 3.38 -14.32 -1.78
CA VAL A 25 3.02 -14.87 -0.46
C VAL A 25 1.51 -14.76 -0.23
N ASP A 26 1.02 -15.41 0.82
CA ASP A 26 -0.40 -15.30 1.21
C ASP A 26 -0.67 -13.96 1.92
N VAL A 27 -1.89 -13.44 1.77
CA VAL A 27 -2.28 -12.15 2.35
C VAL A 27 -2.25 -12.18 3.89
N GLU A 28 -2.48 -13.34 4.49
CA GLU A 28 -2.37 -13.60 5.93
C GLU A 28 -0.96 -13.37 6.46
N GLN A 29 0.06 -13.48 5.62
CA GLN A 29 1.47 -13.24 5.97
C GLN A 29 1.84 -11.75 5.99
N ILE A 30 0.89 -10.87 5.66
CA ILE A 30 1.06 -9.42 5.62
C ILE A 30 0.10 -8.80 6.65
N PRO A 31 0.40 -8.85 7.95
CA PRO A 31 -0.47 -8.27 8.96
C PRO A 31 -0.38 -6.73 8.89
N PRO A 32 -1.46 -6.01 9.26
CA PRO A 32 -1.48 -4.53 9.21
C PRO A 32 -0.37 -3.88 10.04
N THR A 33 0.02 -4.53 11.14
CA THR A 33 1.05 -4.06 12.08
C THR A 33 2.48 -4.41 11.67
N ALA A 34 2.68 -5.26 10.65
CA ALA A 34 4.03 -5.57 10.18
C ALA A 34 4.65 -4.34 9.53
N ARG A 35 5.95 -4.15 9.78
CA ARG A 35 6.73 -3.17 9.03
C ARG A 35 7.10 -3.73 7.67
N VAL A 36 7.21 -2.84 6.69
CA VAL A 36 7.49 -3.25 5.30
C VAL A 36 8.79 -4.05 5.18
N TYR A 37 9.86 -3.66 5.89
CA TYR A 37 11.13 -4.41 5.87
C TYR A 37 11.04 -5.80 6.51
N GLU A 38 9.98 -6.09 7.26
CA GLU A 38 9.76 -7.38 7.95
C GLU A 38 8.94 -8.35 7.10
N LEU A 39 8.40 -7.89 5.96
CA LEU A 39 7.58 -8.74 5.11
C LEU A 39 8.40 -9.87 4.49
N PRO A 40 7.82 -11.06 4.33
CA PRO A 40 8.48 -12.16 3.66
C PRO A 40 8.77 -11.81 2.20
N GLU A 41 9.92 -12.27 1.70
CA GLU A 41 10.34 -12.13 0.29
C GLU A 41 10.41 -10.68 -0.24
N VAL A 42 10.45 -9.69 0.68
CA VAL A 42 10.47 -8.27 0.32
C VAL A 42 11.83 -7.86 -0.23
N ASP A 43 11.78 -7.20 -1.37
CA ASP A 43 12.90 -6.49 -1.96
C ASP A 43 12.41 -5.16 -2.54
N SER A 44 13.34 -4.24 -2.79
CA SER A 44 13.02 -2.90 -3.27
C SER A 44 12.25 -2.91 -4.59
N MET A 45 12.53 -3.86 -5.50
CA MET A 45 11.84 -3.92 -6.80
C MET A 45 10.40 -4.39 -6.64
N LYS A 46 10.16 -5.45 -5.86
CA LYS A 46 8.80 -5.96 -5.57
C LYS A 46 7.97 -4.94 -4.79
N LEU A 47 8.57 -4.28 -3.81
CA LEU A 47 7.90 -3.22 -3.06
C LEU A 47 7.48 -2.08 -3.99
N MET A 48 8.41 -1.58 -4.83
CA MET A 48 8.09 -0.52 -5.78
C MET A 48 7.01 -0.96 -6.78
N ALA A 49 7.05 -2.20 -7.26
CA ALA A 49 6.01 -2.74 -8.15
C ALA A 49 4.63 -2.76 -7.46
N ALA A 50 4.56 -3.13 -6.18
CA ALA A 50 3.33 -3.12 -5.41
C ALA A 50 2.79 -1.70 -5.23
N LEU A 51 3.66 -0.75 -4.86
CA LEU A 51 3.28 0.65 -4.68
C LEU A 51 2.76 1.27 -5.97
N VAL A 52 3.45 1.05 -7.09
CA VAL A 52 3.00 1.51 -8.41
C VAL A 52 1.64 0.90 -8.80
N ALA A 53 1.41 -0.39 -8.51
CA ALA A 53 0.11 -1.02 -8.78
C ALA A 53 -1.02 -0.41 -7.95
N ILE A 54 -0.75 -0.09 -6.68
CA ILE A 54 -1.70 0.58 -5.77
C ILE A 54 -2.02 1.99 -6.28
N GLU A 55 -1.00 2.76 -6.64
CA GLU A 55 -1.12 4.11 -7.20
C GLU A 55 -1.96 4.13 -8.48
N GLN A 56 -1.63 3.26 -9.43
CA GLN A 56 -2.37 3.12 -10.69
C GLN A 56 -3.84 2.77 -10.44
N ARG A 57 -4.11 1.90 -9.45
CA ARG A 57 -5.47 1.49 -9.10
C ARG A 57 -6.33 2.64 -8.56
N TYR A 58 -5.73 3.55 -7.80
CA TYR A 58 -6.46 4.70 -7.23
C TYR A 58 -6.35 5.98 -8.04
N GLY A 59 -5.46 6.03 -9.03
CA GLY A 59 -5.19 7.20 -9.85
C GLY A 59 -4.49 8.31 -9.09
N VAL A 60 -3.57 7.94 -8.18
CA VAL A 60 -2.83 8.88 -7.32
C VAL A 60 -1.34 8.63 -7.42
N THR A 61 -0.56 9.65 -7.04
CA THR A 61 0.87 9.50 -6.77
C THR A 61 1.13 9.77 -5.29
N VAL A 62 1.82 8.85 -4.63
CA VAL A 62 2.25 8.93 -3.22
C VAL A 62 3.75 9.19 -3.20
N GLU A 63 4.19 10.10 -2.32
CA GLU A 63 5.62 10.33 -2.15
C GLU A 63 6.28 9.12 -1.49
N HIS A 64 7.19 8.47 -2.21
CA HIS A 64 7.98 7.37 -1.68
C HIS A 64 9.27 7.90 -1.05
N SER A 65 9.26 8.11 0.26
CA SER A 65 10.49 8.40 1.00
C SER A 65 11.21 7.11 1.40
N ALA A 66 12.51 7.21 1.70
CA ALA A 66 13.28 6.07 2.22
C ALA A 66 12.69 5.50 3.53
N GLU A 67 11.87 6.29 4.25
CA GLU A 67 11.23 5.87 5.49
C GLU A 67 10.07 4.90 5.27
N VAL A 68 9.57 4.76 4.03
CA VAL A 68 8.47 3.83 3.68
C VAL A 68 8.74 2.41 4.19
N VAL A 69 9.99 1.96 4.16
CA VAL A 69 10.35 0.61 4.62
C VAL A 69 10.16 0.42 6.13
N HIS A 70 10.24 1.49 6.92
CA HIS A 70 10.11 1.47 8.38
C HIS A 70 8.66 1.61 8.86
N ARG A 71 7.75 1.98 7.96
CA ARG A 71 6.33 2.12 8.26
C ARG A 71 5.64 0.76 8.31
N THR A 72 4.58 0.70 9.09
CA THR A 72 3.64 -0.41 9.08
C THR A 72 2.73 -0.35 7.85
N ILE A 73 2.14 -1.49 7.49
CA ILE A 73 1.15 -1.54 6.41
C ILE A 73 -0.05 -0.64 6.69
N ASP A 74 -0.45 -0.54 7.96
CA ASP A 74 -1.53 0.32 8.42
C ASP A 74 -1.22 1.81 8.22
N GLU A 75 0.00 2.23 8.57
CA GLU A 75 0.49 3.60 8.36
C GLU A 75 0.59 3.95 6.88
N LEU A 76 1.10 3.02 6.05
CA LEU A 76 1.13 3.22 4.59
C LEU A 76 -0.27 3.38 4.02
N THR A 77 -1.21 2.58 4.51
CA THR A 77 -2.61 2.67 4.08
C THR A 77 -3.22 4.01 4.48
N ALA A 78 -2.94 4.50 5.69
CA ALA A 78 -3.41 5.81 6.14
C ALA A 78 -2.89 6.94 5.24
N ILE A 79 -1.60 6.93 4.89
CA ILE A 79 -1.02 7.91 3.95
C ILE A 79 -1.75 7.86 2.62
N LEU A 80 -1.94 6.67 2.05
CA LEU A 80 -2.62 6.49 0.78
C LEU A 80 -4.04 7.09 0.80
N VAL A 81 -4.82 6.81 1.84
CA VAL A 81 -6.17 7.35 1.99
C VAL A 81 -6.13 8.88 2.07
N THR A 82 -5.26 9.45 2.91
CA THR A 82 -5.10 10.91 3.01
C THR A 82 -4.66 11.54 1.69
N THR A 83 -3.78 10.89 0.92
CA THR A 83 -3.37 11.34 -0.41
C THR A 83 -4.55 11.32 -1.39
N ILE A 84 -5.35 10.24 -1.39
CA ILE A 84 -6.54 10.12 -2.23
C ILE A 84 -7.56 11.21 -1.90
N GLU A 85 -7.79 11.48 -0.61
CA GLU A 85 -8.67 12.55 -0.14
C GLU A 85 -8.17 13.92 -0.61
N GLY A 86 -6.88 14.21 -0.40
CA GLY A 86 -6.29 15.49 -0.76
C GLY A 86 -6.25 15.80 -2.26
N GLN A 87 -6.15 14.78 -3.13
CA GLN A 87 -6.16 14.95 -4.58
C GLN A 87 -7.57 15.03 -5.18
N ARG A 88 -8.61 14.70 -4.41
CA ARG A 88 -10.01 14.72 -4.84
C ARG A 88 -10.82 15.87 -4.27
N ALA A 89 -10.30 16.55 -3.24
CA ALA A 89 -10.81 17.82 -2.73
C ALA A 89 -10.59 18.94 -3.75
#